data_AF-R6KPI4-F1
#
_entry.id   AF-R6KPI4-F1
#
_cell.length_a   1.000
_cell.length_b   1.000
_cell.length_c   1.000
_cell.angle_alpha   90.00
_cell.angle_beta   90.00
_cell.angle_gamma   90.00
#
_symmetry.space_group_name_H-M   'P 1'
#
loop_
_entity.id
_entity.type
_entity.pdbx_description
1 polymer ?
#
loop_
_entity_poly.entity_id
_entity_poly.type
_entity_poly.pdbx_seq_one_letter_code
_entity_poly.pdbx_strand_id
1 'polypeptide(L)' 'MKQLCPTVKGVVYVPYQSVGTTSGILPAVFIDRMEIEQEGGRYSLEKPLIAITKQELSPSGEYQILIQKSD' A
#
# COMPACT_ATOMS: atom_id res chain seq x y z
N MET A 1 17.66 9.83 8.68
CA MET A 1 16.34 9.19 8.44
C MET A 1 16.40 7.76 8.92
N LYS A 2 15.40 7.29 9.69
CA LYS A 2 15.26 5.86 10.00
C LYS A 2 14.62 5.16 8.81
N GLN A 3 15.16 4.01 8.39
CA GLN A 3 14.53 3.18 7.35
C GLN A 3 13.29 2.50 7.94
N LEU A 4 12.16 2.60 7.24
CA LEU A 4 10.90 1.97 7.68
C LEU A 4 11.01 0.44 7.68
N CYS A 5 11.70 -0.11 6.69
CA CYS A 5 11.94 -1.54 6.53
C CYS A 5 13.38 -1.75 6.02
N PRO A 6 14.38 -1.92 6.90
CA PRO A 6 15.79 -2.03 6.48
C PRO A 6 16.05 -3.33 5.71
N THR A 7 15.25 -4.38 5.92
CA THR A 7 15.28 -5.62 5.15
C THR A 7 13.89 -6.22 5.10
N VAL A 8 13.48 -6.75 3.95
CA VAL A 8 12.20 -7.45 3.76
C VAL A 8 12.47 -8.86 3.26
N LYS A 9 11.68 -9.83 3.73
CA LYS A 9 11.83 -11.25 3.33
C LYS A 9 11.48 -11.50 1.86
N GLY A 10 10.66 -10.64 1.28
CA GLY A 10 10.20 -10.74 -0.11
C GLY A 10 9.34 -9.55 -0.48
N VAL A 11 9.07 -9.42 -1.78
CA VAL A 11 8.21 -8.39 -2.36
C VAL A 11 7.07 -9.08 -3.11
N VAL A 12 5.85 -8.61 -2.91
CA VAL A 12 4.65 -9.02 -3.65
C VAL A 12 4.37 -7.97 -4.73
N TYR A 13 4.01 -8.40 -5.93
CA TYR A 13 3.59 -7.49 -6.99
C TYR A 13 2.07 -7.47 -7.06
N VAL A 14 1.47 -6.32 -6.75
CA VAL A 14 0.03 -6.12 -6.72
C VAL A 14 -0.40 -5.42 -8.01
N PRO A 15 -1.26 -6.05 -8.83
CA PRO A 15 -1.89 -5.36 -9.94
C PRO A 15 -2.74 -4.19 -9.42
N TYR A 16 -2.57 -3.01 -10.00
CA TYR A 16 -3.32 -1.82 -9.63
C TYR A 16 -3.75 -1.07 -10.88
N GLN A 17 -5.02 -0.64 -10.92
CA GLN A 17 -5.53 0.17 -12.02
C GLN A 17 -5.44 1.65 -11.64
N SER A 18 -4.28 2.26 -11.92
CA SER A 18 -4.12 3.73 -11.90
C SER A 18 -4.42 4.30 -13.28
N VAL A 19 -5.16 5.39 -13.33
CA VAL A 19 -5.15 6.28 -14.49
C VAL A 19 -3.82 7.04 -14.47
N GLY A 20 -2.79 6.53 -15.17
CA GLY A 20 -1.54 7.27 -15.38
C GLY A 20 -0.20 6.58 -15.06
N THR A 21 -0.17 5.26 -14.76
CA THR A 21 1.12 4.52 -14.64
C THR A 21 1.39 3.66 -15.86
N THR A 22 2.67 3.50 -16.24
CA THR A 22 3.09 2.82 -17.48
C THR A 22 2.98 1.28 -17.41
N SER A 23 2.91 0.69 -16.20
CA SER A 23 2.99 -0.77 -16.00
C SER A 23 1.84 -1.39 -15.19
N GLY A 24 1.01 -0.61 -14.48
CA GLY A 24 -0.17 -1.14 -13.76
C GLY A 24 0.15 -2.12 -12.61
N ILE A 25 1.37 -2.09 -12.06
CA ILE A 25 1.83 -3.01 -11.00
C ILE A 25 2.55 -2.22 -9.91
N LEU A 26 2.24 -2.50 -8.64
CA LEU A 26 2.90 -1.92 -7.48
C LEU A 26 3.69 -2.97 -6.68
N PRO A 27 4.94 -2.69 -6.26
CA PRO A 27 5.63 -3.51 -5.29
C PRO A 27 5.03 -3.28 -3.90
N ALA A 28 4.80 -4.37 -3.17
CA ALA A 28 4.26 -4.37 -1.83
C ALA A 28 5.04 -5.28 -0.89
N VAL A 29 5.08 -4.91 0.38
CA VAL A 29 5.78 -5.65 1.44
C VAL A 29 4.86 -5.87 2.63
N PHE A 30 4.98 -7.04 3.25
CA PHE A 30 4.38 -7.26 4.56
C PHE A 30 5.26 -6.62 5.64
N ILE A 31 4.65 -5.85 6.53
CA ILE A 31 5.30 -5.33 7.74
C ILE A 31 4.69 -6.00 8.97
N ASP A 32 5.34 -5.94 10.14
CA ASP A 32 4.85 -6.68 11.30
C ASP A 32 3.51 -6.14 11.83
N ARG A 33 3.37 -4.81 11.93
CA ARG A 33 2.18 -4.14 12.45
C ARG A 33 2.07 -2.71 11.94
N MET A 34 0.85 -2.25 11.72
CA MET A 34 0.53 -0.84 11.49
C MET A 34 -0.42 -0.36 12.58
N GLU A 35 -0.17 0.82 13.14
CA GLU A 35 -1.08 1.50 14.05
C GLU A 35 -1.58 2.76 13.39
N ILE A 36 -2.90 2.96 13.41
CA ILE A 36 -3.55 4.09 12.76
C ILE A 36 -4.29 4.87 13.84
N GLU A 37 -3.97 6.15 13.94
CA GLU A 37 -4.59 7.10 14.86
C GLU A 37 -5.36 8.13 14.04
N GLN A 38 -6.63 8.31 14.39
CA GLN A 38 -7.54 9.25 13.77
C GLN A 38 -8.43 9.88 14.85
N GLU A 39 -9.06 11.01 14.56
CA GLU A 39 -10.04 11.59 15.50
C GLU A 39 -11.10 10.55 15.83
N GLY A 40 -11.21 10.19 17.11
CA GLY A 40 -12.15 9.19 17.60
C GLY A 40 -11.58 7.79 17.84
N GLY A 41 -10.29 7.52 17.59
CA GLY A 41 -9.69 6.29 18.08
C GLY A 41 -8.38 5.84 17.42
N ARG A 42 -7.85 4.76 17.98
CA ARG A 42 -6.65 4.06 17.48
C ARG A 42 -7.00 2.61 17.19
N TYR A 43 -6.61 2.12 16.02
CA TYR A 43 -6.71 0.72 15.66
C TYR A 43 -5.38 0.19 15.16
N SER A 44 -5.25 -1.14 15.13
CA SER A 44 -4.03 -1.82 14.73
C SER A 44 -4.34 -2.89 13.68
N LEU A 45 -3.48 -2.96 12.68
CA LEU A 45 -3.47 -3.99 11.67
C LEU A 45 -2.24 -4.86 11.90
N GLU A 46 -2.46 -6.15 12.11
CA GLU A 46 -1.39 -7.15 12.19
C GLU A 46 -1.02 -7.61 10.78
N LYS A 47 0.28 -7.67 10.50
CA LYS A 47 0.83 -8.11 9.21
C LYS A 47 0.17 -7.49 7.96
N PRO A 48 -0.01 -6.16 7.87
CA PRO A 48 -0.60 -5.55 6.68
C PRO A 48 0.36 -5.65 5.48
N LEU A 49 -0.22 -5.79 4.28
CA LEU A 49 0.49 -5.67 3.01
C LEU A 49 0.45 -4.21 2.56
N ILE A 50 1.63 -3.58 2.40
CA ILE A 50 1.73 -2.17 2.04
C ILE A 50 2.39 -2.05 0.66
N ALA A 51 1.66 -1.50 -0.31
CA ALA A 51 2.18 -1.12 -1.61
C ALA A 51 2.88 0.24 -1.54
N ILE A 52 4.05 0.36 -2.17
CA ILE A 52 4.89 1.58 -2.12
C ILE A 52 5.20 2.03 -3.54
N THR A 53 4.98 3.31 -3.83
CA THR A 53 5.41 3.96 -5.07
C THR A 53 5.96 5.35 -4.79
N LYS A 54 6.89 5.80 -5.63
CA LYS A 54 7.34 7.19 -5.66
C LYS A 54 6.51 8.05 -6.62
N GLN A 55 5.76 7.41 -7.51
CA GLN A 55 4.89 8.08 -8.46
C GLN A 55 3.57 8.43 -7.76
N GLU A 56 2.99 9.57 -8.12
CA GLU A 56 1.64 9.88 -7.70
C GLU A 56 0.69 8.80 -8.23
N LEU A 57 -0.10 8.21 -7.33
CA LEU A 57 -1.09 7.18 -7.70
C LEU A 57 -2.23 7.75 -8.56
N SER A 58 -2.40 9.06 -8.52
CA SER A 58 -3.30 9.82 -9.35
C SER A 58 -2.80 11.26 -9.51
N PRO A 59 -2.54 11.72 -10.75
CA PRO A 59 -2.22 13.13 -11.02
C PRO A 59 -3.34 14.09 -10.60
N SER A 60 -4.57 13.60 -10.42
CA SER A 60 -5.73 14.39 -10.01
C SER A 60 -6.19 14.09 -8.57
N GLY A 61 -5.44 13.30 -7.81
CA GLY A 61 -5.81 12.85 -6.46
C GLY A 61 -6.90 11.76 -6.41
N GLU A 62 -7.50 11.42 -7.55
CA GLU A 62 -8.55 10.39 -7.69
C GLU A 62 -7.95 9.04 -8.04
N TYR A 63 -8.01 8.08 -7.11
CA TYR A 63 -7.46 6.75 -7.30
C TYR A 63 -8.51 5.70 -6.88
N GLN A 64 -8.66 4.62 -7.65
CA GLN A 64 -9.58 3.53 -7.31
C GLN A 64 -8.80 2.29 -6.88
N ILE A 65 -8.98 1.89 -5.63
CA ILE A 65 -8.52 0.58 -5.16
C ILE A 65 -9.48 -0.48 -5.69
N LEU A 66 -8.98 -1.36 -6.57
CA LEU A 66 -9.71 -2.56 -6.96
C LEU A 66 -9.67 -3.57 -5.80
N ILE A 67 -10.72 -3.59 -5.00
CA ILE A 67 -10.94 -4.65 -4.01
C ILE A 67 -11.69 -5.76 -4.74
N GLN A 68 -11.05 -6.91 -4.96
CA GLN A 68 -11.82 -8.10 -5.33
C GLN A 68 -12.71 -8.47 -4.14
N LYS A 69 -14.04 -8.40 -4.32
CA LYS A 69 -14.96 -9.06 -3.41
C LYS A 69 -14.64 -10.54 -3.42
N SER A 70 -14.27 -11.07 -2.26
CA SER A 70 -14.31 -12.51 -2.02
C SER A 70 -15.74 -12.81 -1.57
N ASP A 71 -16.44 -13.64 -2.32
CA ASP A 71 -17.77 -14.17 -1.94
C ASP A 71 -17.67 -15.08 -0.70
#